data_AF-J3JS54-F1
#
_entry.id   AF-J3JS54-F1
#
_cell.length_a   1.000
_cell.length_b   1.000
_cell.length_c   1.000
_cell.angle_alpha   90.00
_cell.angle_beta   90.00
_cell.angle_gamma   90.00
#
_symmetry.space_group_name_H-M   'P 1'
#
loop_
_entity.id
_entity.type
_entity.pdbx_description
1 polymer ?
#
loop_
_entity_poly.entity_id
_entity_poly.type
_entity_poly.pdbx_seq_one_letter_code
_entity_poly.pdbx_strand_id
1 'polypeptide(L)'
;LKGPAAECLLNVHFYLEDIAYHTLEKAFVRFPAVVPEVMAVVSEILAEAKEKTKHIVESLVDSEIHYMFTNDVEYNGKRNDVIPRFTESDRGMEPLKIYVKELRARIDGYYQLVVRSIRDSIPKIIGSFLVKAVQSKMHLELTRRLTQNKLINDLLNEPVSVMEERKRLSETSRVLKKALKAIQRDP
;
A
#
# COMPACT_ATOMS: atom_id res chain seq x y z
N LEU A 1 5.93 16.99 -8.69
CA LEU A 1 5.73 15.51 -8.70
C LEU A 1 5.85 14.87 -7.31
N LYS A 2 6.47 15.52 -6.30
CA LYS A 2 6.51 15.02 -4.92
C LYS A 2 5.13 14.80 -4.29
N GLY A 3 4.23 15.79 -4.40
CA GLY A 3 2.86 15.71 -3.88
C GLY A 3 2.08 14.46 -4.34
N PRO A 4 1.86 14.26 -5.65
CA PRO A 4 1.10 13.10 -6.13
C PRO A 4 1.79 11.76 -5.85
N ALA A 5 3.13 11.71 -5.79
CA ALA A 5 3.85 10.49 -5.42
C ALA A 5 3.64 10.13 -3.94
N ALA A 6 3.67 11.11 -3.05
CA ALA A 6 3.37 10.94 -1.63
C ALA A 6 1.90 10.54 -1.39
N GLU A 7 0.97 11.14 -2.14
CA GLU A 7 -0.45 10.78 -2.11
C GLU A 7 -0.68 9.33 -2.57
N CYS A 8 -0.01 8.89 -3.63
CA CYS A 8 -0.08 7.51 -4.09
C CYS A 8 0.40 6.53 -3.00
N LEU A 9 1.53 6.82 -2.35
CA LEU A 9 2.04 6.03 -1.23
C LEU A 9 1.04 5.98 -0.05
N LEU A 10 0.44 7.12 0.28
CA LEU A 10 -0.55 7.24 1.35
C LEU A 10 -1.80 6.38 1.05
N ASN A 11 -2.33 6.46 -0.17
CA ASN A 11 -3.50 5.69 -0.60
C ASN A 11 -3.23 4.18 -0.53
N VAL A 12 -2.05 3.73 -0.96
CA VAL A 12 -1.68 2.31 -0.84
C VAL A 12 -1.55 1.90 0.61
N HIS A 13 -0.97 2.74 1.47
CA HIS A 13 -0.88 2.45 2.91
C HIS A 13 -2.27 2.29 3.55
N PHE A 14 -3.20 3.21 3.32
CA PHE A 14 -4.57 3.08 3.85
C PHE A 14 -5.29 1.86 3.32
N TYR A 15 -5.11 1.53 2.04
CA TYR A 15 -5.68 0.32 1.45
C TYR A 15 -5.14 -0.96 2.12
N LEU A 16 -3.86 -0.99 2.48
CA LEU A 16 -3.28 -2.11 3.23
C LEU A 16 -3.83 -2.21 4.66
N GLU A 17 -4.06 -1.08 5.33
CA GLU A 17 -4.69 -1.06 6.66
C GLU A 17 -6.14 -1.57 6.61
N ASP A 18 -6.91 -1.14 5.61
CA ASP A 18 -8.29 -1.59 5.41
C ASP A 18 -8.37 -3.11 5.14
N ILE A 19 -7.51 -3.62 4.25
CA ILE A 19 -7.40 -5.07 4.01
C ILE A 19 -7.02 -5.81 5.30
N ALA A 20 -6.08 -5.28 6.08
CA ALA A 20 -5.66 -5.91 7.33
C ALA A 20 -6.82 -5.98 8.32
N TYR A 21 -7.54 -4.87 8.51
CA TYR A 21 -8.71 -4.80 9.39
C TYR A 21 -9.77 -5.84 9.00
N HIS A 22 -10.20 -5.85 7.73
CA HIS A 22 -11.20 -6.79 7.24
C HIS A 22 -10.75 -8.26 7.31
N THR A 23 -9.44 -8.51 7.17
CA THR A 23 -8.88 -9.86 7.31
C THR A 23 -8.89 -10.29 8.78
N LEU A 24 -8.54 -9.40 9.71
CA LEU A 24 -8.52 -9.67 11.15
C LEU A 24 -9.93 -9.89 11.70
N GLU A 25 -10.91 -9.07 11.33
CA GLU A 25 -12.30 -9.28 11.74
C GLU A 25 -12.83 -10.65 11.33
N LYS A 26 -12.54 -11.07 10.09
CA LYS A 26 -12.95 -12.39 9.58
C LYS A 26 -12.20 -13.55 10.24
N ALA A 27 -10.91 -13.37 10.54
CA ALA A 27 -10.10 -14.42 11.14
C ALA A 27 -10.40 -14.61 12.64
N PHE A 28 -10.64 -13.52 13.37
CA PHE A 28 -10.81 -13.50 14.82
C PHE A 28 -12.26 -13.28 15.28
N VAL A 29 -13.26 -13.72 14.49
CA VAL A 29 -14.68 -13.67 14.89
C VAL A 29 -14.93 -14.32 16.26
N ARG A 30 -14.17 -15.37 16.59
CA ARG A 30 -14.25 -16.05 17.90
C ARG A 30 -13.54 -15.32 19.03
N PHE A 31 -12.65 -14.37 18.75
CA PHE A 31 -11.83 -13.67 19.74
C PHE A 31 -11.75 -12.17 19.41
N PRO A 32 -12.90 -11.46 19.41
CA PRO A 32 -12.96 -10.06 18.94
C PRO A 32 -12.10 -9.10 19.78
N ALA A 33 -11.85 -9.43 21.05
CA ALA A 33 -11.00 -8.65 21.95
C ALA A 33 -9.53 -8.58 21.50
N VAL A 34 -9.06 -9.54 20.68
CA VAL A 34 -7.68 -9.59 20.19
C VAL A 34 -7.48 -8.71 18.95
N VAL A 35 -8.54 -8.45 18.19
CA VAL A 35 -8.49 -7.65 16.95
C VAL A 35 -7.81 -6.27 17.15
N PRO A 36 -8.21 -5.43 18.13
CA PRO A 36 -7.58 -4.12 18.31
C PRO A 36 -6.08 -4.21 18.67
N GLU A 37 -5.68 -5.18 19.48
CA GLU A 37 -4.27 -5.37 19.85
C GLU A 37 -3.42 -5.81 18.67
N VAL A 38 -3.91 -6.75 17.87
CA VAL A 38 -3.20 -7.19 16.65
C VAL A 38 -3.14 -6.07 15.63
N MET A 39 -4.24 -5.32 15.47
CA MET A 39 -4.30 -4.20 14.53
C MET A 39 -3.31 -3.08 14.90
N ALA A 40 -3.17 -2.76 16.20
CA ALA A 40 -2.18 -1.79 16.66
C ALA A 40 -0.75 -2.18 16.21
N VAL A 41 -0.39 -3.45 16.38
CA VAL A 41 0.90 -3.96 15.93
C VAL A 41 1.05 -3.90 14.40
N VAL A 42 0.01 -4.27 13.66
CA VAL A 42 0.01 -4.21 12.19
C VAL A 42 0.20 -2.77 11.69
N SER A 43 -0.53 -1.80 12.27
CA SER A 43 -0.41 -0.39 11.91
C SER A 43 0.99 0.16 12.17
N GLU A 44 1.65 -0.23 13.26
CA GLU A 44 3.04 0.16 13.51
C GLU A 44 4.00 -0.39 12.45
N ILE A 45 3.87 -1.66 12.07
CA ILE A 45 4.70 -2.29 11.03
C ILE A 45 4.49 -1.61 9.68
N LEU A 46 3.23 -1.33 9.32
CA LEU A 46 2.86 -0.62 8.09
C LEU A 46 3.39 0.81 8.07
N ALA A 47 3.32 1.53 9.20
CA ALA A 47 3.81 2.89 9.34
C ALA A 47 5.33 2.96 9.17
N GLU A 48 6.08 2.03 9.79
CA GLU A 48 7.53 1.94 9.65
C GLU A 48 7.95 1.66 8.19
N ALA A 49 7.25 0.73 7.52
CA ALA A 49 7.51 0.42 6.11
C ALA A 49 7.16 1.60 5.19
N LYS A 50 6.08 2.32 5.48
CA LYS A 50 5.68 3.53 4.74
C LYS A 50 6.76 4.61 4.83
N GLU A 51 7.29 4.89 6.02
CA GLU A 51 8.28 5.97 6.19
C GLU A 51 9.58 5.66 5.44
N LYS A 52 10.04 4.40 5.47
CA LYS A 52 11.19 3.95 4.66
C LYS A 52 10.93 4.12 3.16
N THR A 53 9.74 3.76 2.71
CA THR A 53 9.35 3.88 1.30
C THR A 53 9.24 5.35 0.87
N LYS A 54 8.72 6.23 1.73
CA LYS A 54 8.60 7.66 1.49
C LYS A 54 9.96 8.30 1.21
N HIS A 55 10.97 8.00 2.04
CA HIS A 55 12.33 8.51 1.82
C HIS A 55 12.89 8.11 0.44
N ILE A 56 12.65 6.86 0.01
CA ILE A 56 13.11 6.36 -1.30
C ILE A 56 12.37 7.07 -2.44
N VAL A 57 11.05 7.23 -2.32
CA VAL A 57 10.21 7.95 -3.29
C VAL A 57 10.65 9.41 -3.42
N GLU A 58 10.89 10.09 -2.31
CA GLU A 58 11.36 11.48 -2.31
C GLU A 58 12.74 11.59 -2.94
N SER A 59 13.66 10.68 -2.59
CA SER A 59 15.01 10.62 -3.17
C SER A 59 14.99 10.42 -4.68
N LEU A 60 14.09 9.57 -5.19
CA LEU A 60 13.91 9.37 -6.63
C LEU A 60 13.48 10.69 -7.30
N VAL A 61 12.45 11.34 -6.77
CA VAL A 61 11.96 12.61 -7.35
C VAL A 61 13.04 13.69 -7.27
N ASP A 62 13.82 13.72 -6.19
CA ASP A 62 14.95 14.64 -6.07
C ASP A 62 16.03 14.34 -7.11
N SER A 63 16.34 13.08 -7.39
CA SER A 63 17.35 12.73 -8.40
C SER A 63 17.01 13.27 -9.80
N GLU A 64 15.72 13.26 -10.17
CA GLU A 64 15.22 13.79 -11.45
C GLU A 64 15.28 15.34 -11.51
N ILE A 65 15.38 16.02 -10.37
CA ILE A 65 15.55 17.48 -10.29
C ILE A 65 17.02 17.88 -10.36
N HIS A 66 17.90 17.11 -9.72
CA HIS A 66 19.32 17.47 -9.62
C HIS A 66 20.10 17.24 -10.91
N TYR A 67 19.67 16.31 -11.76
CA TYR A 67 20.34 16.02 -13.03
C TYR A 67 19.36 15.88 -14.19
N MET A 68 19.62 16.65 -15.25
CA MET A 68 18.82 16.66 -16.48
C MET A 68 19.58 15.92 -17.58
N PHE A 69 19.11 14.75 -17.97
CA PHE A 69 19.75 13.94 -19.00
C PHE A 69 19.28 14.33 -20.41
N THR A 70 19.88 15.38 -20.98
CA THR A 70 19.53 15.89 -22.32
C THR A 70 20.02 14.99 -23.47
N ASN A 71 20.76 13.93 -23.18
CA ASN A 71 21.25 12.99 -24.20
C ASN A 71 20.25 11.84 -24.46
N ASP A 72 19.05 11.90 -23.89
CA ASP A 72 18.01 10.92 -24.12
C ASP A 72 17.61 10.82 -25.61
N VAL A 73 17.42 9.59 -26.09
CA VAL A 73 17.15 9.30 -27.51
C VAL A 73 15.80 9.86 -27.95
N GLU A 74 14.79 9.77 -27.10
CA GLU A 74 13.45 10.29 -27.40
C GLU A 74 13.40 11.81 -27.30
N TYR A 75 14.13 12.39 -26.35
CA TYR A 75 14.30 13.84 -26.23
C TYR A 75 14.95 14.43 -27.48
N ASN A 76 16.09 13.87 -27.90
CA ASN A 76 16.84 14.36 -29.06
C ASN A 76 16.09 14.05 -30.37
N GLY A 77 15.54 12.85 -30.50
CA GLY A 77 14.80 12.43 -31.70
C GLY A 77 13.61 13.33 -32.03
N LYS A 78 13.03 14.02 -31.05
CA LYS A 78 11.93 14.97 -31.26
C LYS A 78 12.39 16.39 -31.60
N ARG A 79 13.60 16.82 -31.21
CA ARG A 79 14.09 18.21 -31.41
C ARG A 79 15.63 18.32 -31.51
N ASN A 80 16.18 17.97 -32.67
CA ASN A 80 17.61 18.12 -32.98
C ASN A 80 18.05 19.55 -33.35
N ASP A 81 17.13 20.46 -33.69
CA ASP A 81 17.55 21.78 -34.17
C ASP A 81 17.82 22.75 -33.01
N VAL A 82 19.09 23.10 -32.84
CA VAL A 82 19.56 24.21 -32.00
C VAL A 82 18.95 25.54 -32.46
N ILE A 83 18.59 25.61 -33.74
CA ILE A 83 18.04 26.80 -34.39
C ILE A 83 16.50 26.71 -34.32
N PRO A 84 15.81 27.77 -33.86
CA PRO A 84 14.35 27.82 -33.91
C PRO A 84 13.86 27.60 -35.34
N ARG A 85 12.96 26.64 -35.54
CA ARG A 85 12.31 26.45 -36.84
C ARG A 85 11.31 27.58 -37.02
N PHE A 86 11.62 28.52 -37.90
CA PHE A 86 10.68 29.58 -38.28
C PHE A 86 9.48 28.95 -38.97
N THR A 87 8.34 28.96 -38.28
CA THR A 87 7.05 28.58 -38.86
C THR A 87 6.39 29.80 -39.49
N GLU A 88 5.43 29.59 -40.41
CA GLU A 88 4.72 30.73 -41.03
C GLU A 88 3.99 31.60 -40.00
N SER A 89 3.62 31.03 -38.85
CA SER A 89 3.05 31.74 -37.69
C SER A 89 4.03 32.65 -36.94
N ASP A 90 5.34 32.54 -37.20
CA ASP A 90 6.37 33.34 -36.54
C ASP A 90 6.76 34.59 -37.37
N ARG A 91 6.16 34.80 -38.56
CA ARG A 91 6.40 36.01 -39.38
C ARG A 91 5.91 37.25 -38.64
N GLY A 92 6.82 38.19 -38.37
CA GLY A 92 6.54 39.44 -37.65
C GLY A 92 6.64 39.32 -36.12
N MET A 93 7.01 38.16 -35.58
CA MET A 93 7.23 37.98 -34.15
C MET A 93 8.64 38.44 -33.75
N GLU A 94 8.77 39.10 -32.59
CA GLU A 94 10.08 39.47 -32.04
C GLU A 94 10.96 38.23 -31.86
N PRO A 95 12.26 38.27 -32.23
CA PRO A 95 13.17 37.13 -32.13
C PRO A 95 13.16 36.47 -30.74
N LEU A 96 13.10 37.28 -29.67
CA LEU A 96 13.06 36.80 -28.29
C LEU A 96 11.85 35.88 -28.01
N LYS A 97 10.67 36.17 -28.59
CA LYS A 97 9.46 35.36 -28.39
C LYS A 97 9.60 33.98 -29.05
N ILE A 98 10.29 33.91 -30.18
CA ILE A 98 10.59 32.66 -30.89
C ILE A 98 11.52 31.80 -30.04
N TYR A 99 12.57 32.39 -29.45
CA TYR A 99 13.46 31.67 -28.52
C TYR A 99 12.73 31.15 -27.27
N VAL A 100 11.87 31.98 -26.65
CA VAL A 100 11.07 31.57 -25.48
C VAL A 100 10.12 30.41 -25.82
N LYS A 101 9.51 30.44 -27.01
CA LYS A 101 8.64 29.36 -27.51
C LYS A 101 9.39 28.04 -27.61
N GLU A 102 10.59 28.04 -28.18
CA GLU A 102 11.44 26.85 -28.28
C GLU A 102 11.91 26.32 -26.92
N LEU A 103 12.33 27.22 -26.02
CA LEU A 103 12.73 26.83 -24.66
C LEU A 103 11.57 26.18 -23.89
N ARG A 104 10.37 26.76 -23.94
CA ARG A 104 9.17 26.16 -23.34
C ARG A 104 8.93 24.77 -23.91
N ALA A 105 9.00 24.64 -25.22
CA ALA A 105 8.75 23.39 -25.87
C ALA A 105 9.78 22.31 -25.46
N ARG A 106 11.06 22.66 -25.32
CA ARG A 106 12.12 21.77 -24.80
C ARG A 106 11.85 21.34 -23.36
N ILE A 107 11.47 22.27 -22.49
CA ILE A 107 11.08 21.98 -21.10
C ILE A 107 9.91 20.98 -21.09
N ASP A 108 8.87 21.23 -21.89
CA ASP A 108 7.71 20.33 -21.99
C ASP A 108 8.12 18.94 -22.47
N GLY A 109 9.02 18.86 -23.46
CA GLY A 109 9.55 17.61 -23.99
C GLY A 109 10.24 16.76 -22.92
N TYR A 110 11.15 17.38 -22.15
CA TYR A 110 11.84 16.67 -21.07
C TYR A 110 10.90 16.33 -19.90
N TYR A 111 10.00 17.25 -19.54
CA TYR A 111 9.03 17.03 -18.47
C TYR A 111 8.16 15.79 -18.71
N GLN A 112 7.74 15.54 -19.95
CA GLN A 112 6.98 14.33 -20.30
C GLN A 112 7.79 13.03 -20.10
N LEU A 113 9.10 13.07 -20.32
CA LEU A 113 9.98 11.91 -20.07
C LEU A 113 10.09 11.63 -18.57
N VAL A 114 10.30 12.67 -17.76
CA VAL A 114 10.33 12.56 -16.29
C VAL A 114 9.02 12.01 -15.74
N VAL A 115 7.88 12.51 -16.23
CA VAL A 115 6.55 11.99 -15.83
C VAL A 115 6.40 10.52 -16.16
N ARG A 116 6.91 10.06 -17.31
CA ARG A 116 6.88 8.65 -17.70
C ARG A 116 7.78 7.79 -16.81
N SER A 117 9.01 8.26 -16.54
CA SER A 117 9.96 7.62 -15.63
C SER A 117 9.35 7.42 -14.24
N ILE A 118 8.80 8.48 -13.66
CA ILE A 118 8.18 8.47 -12.33
C ILE A 118 6.93 7.58 -12.29
N ARG A 119 6.09 7.61 -13.34
CA ARG A 119 4.87 6.78 -13.43
C ARG A 119 5.19 5.28 -13.34
N ASP A 120 6.32 4.85 -13.87
CA ASP A 120 6.76 3.46 -13.82
C ASP A 120 7.53 3.14 -12.52
N SER A 121 8.41 4.05 -12.09
CA SER A 121 9.29 3.82 -10.95
C SER A 121 8.58 3.86 -9.60
N ILE A 122 7.60 4.76 -9.41
CA ILE A 122 6.90 4.91 -8.13
C ILE A 122 6.12 3.64 -7.74
N PRO A 123 5.27 3.04 -8.59
CA PRO A 123 4.60 1.78 -8.27
C PRO A 123 5.57 0.65 -7.97
N LYS A 124 6.72 0.58 -8.66
CA LYS A 124 7.76 -0.44 -8.42
C LYS A 124 8.39 -0.29 -7.04
N ILE A 125 8.71 0.94 -6.65
CA ILE A 125 9.27 1.25 -5.33
C ILE A 125 8.25 0.90 -4.24
N ILE A 126 7.01 1.35 -4.37
CA ILE A 126 5.94 1.02 -3.41
C ILE A 126 5.73 -0.49 -3.32
N GLY A 127 5.66 -1.18 -4.46
CA GLY A 127 5.49 -2.63 -4.51
C GLY A 127 6.61 -3.39 -3.79
N SER A 128 7.86 -2.97 -3.97
CA SER A 128 9.03 -3.65 -3.39
C SER A 128 9.25 -3.28 -1.91
N PHE A 129 9.26 -1.97 -1.60
CA PHE A 129 9.67 -1.47 -0.29
C PHE A 129 8.54 -1.33 0.73
N LEU A 130 7.28 -1.22 0.28
CA LEU A 130 6.11 -1.27 1.16
C LEU A 130 5.46 -2.65 1.12
N VAL A 131 4.86 -3.03 -0.01
CA VAL A 131 4.00 -4.23 -0.09
C VAL A 131 4.80 -5.51 0.17
N LYS A 132 5.89 -5.73 -0.58
CA LYS A 132 6.70 -6.94 -0.45
C LYS A 132 7.44 -7.01 0.88
N ALA A 133 7.98 -5.88 1.34
CA ALA A 133 8.65 -5.79 2.64
C ALA A 133 7.71 -6.16 3.79
N VAL A 134 6.49 -5.64 3.80
CA VAL A 134 5.47 -5.96 4.78
C VAL A 134 5.09 -7.44 4.68
N GLN A 135 4.80 -7.95 3.47
CA GLN A 135 4.46 -9.36 3.27
C GLN A 135 5.50 -10.32 3.87
N SER A 136 6.79 -10.03 3.69
CA SER A 136 7.88 -10.88 4.19
C SER A 136 8.12 -10.77 5.69
N LYS A 137 7.88 -9.59 6.30
CA LYS A 137 8.20 -9.33 7.71
C LYS A 137 7.02 -9.49 8.67
N MET A 138 5.79 -9.36 8.16
CA MET A 138 4.57 -9.30 8.97
C MET A 138 4.45 -10.50 9.90
N HIS A 139 4.61 -11.72 9.36
CA HIS A 139 4.46 -12.95 10.14
C HIS A 139 5.45 -13.04 11.31
N LEU A 140 6.73 -12.77 11.02
CA LEU A 140 7.80 -12.83 12.03
C LEU A 140 7.57 -11.79 13.12
N GLU A 141 7.28 -10.55 12.74
CA GLU A 141 7.17 -9.45 13.71
C GLU A 141 5.88 -9.55 14.53
N LEU A 142 4.77 -9.97 13.92
CA LEU A 142 3.55 -10.30 14.67
C LEU A 142 3.82 -11.43 15.67
N THR A 143 4.39 -12.55 15.23
CA THR A 143 4.66 -13.68 16.14
C THR A 143 5.54 -13.24 17.31
N ARG A 144 6.61 -12.47 17.02
CA ARG A 144 7.52 -11.95 18.04
C ARG A 144 6.79 -11.05 19.05
N ARG A 145 6.05 -10.05 18.57
CA ARG A 145 5.39 -9.05 19.44
C ARG A 145 4.21 -9.63 20.21
N LEU A 146 3.41 -10.48 19.58
CA LEU A 146 2.26 -11.12 20.22
C LEU A 146 2.70 -12.11 21.30
N THR A 147 3.78 -12.87 21.08
CA THR A 147 4.31 -13.80 22.10
C THR A 147 4.91 -13.07 23.31
N GLN A 148 5.49 -11.88 23.08
CA GLN A 148 6.02 -11.04 24.16
C GLN A 148 4.91 -10.37 24.99
N ASN A 149 3.73 -10.16 24.39
CA ASN A 149 2.61 -9.56 25.07
C ASN A 149 1.88 -10.58 25.95
N LYS A 150 2.16 -10.57 27.26
CA LYS A 150 1.53 -11.46 28.24
C LYS A 150 -0.01 -11.31 28.30
N LEU A 151 -0.53 -10.13 27.95
CA LEU A 151 -1.96 -9.83 27.96
C LEU A 151 -2.72 -10.56 26.84
N ILE A 152 -2.03 -11.02 25.79
CA ILE A 152 -2.74 -11.65 24.67
C ILE A 152 -3.40 -12.97 25.06
N ASN A 153 -2.80 -13.69 26.02
CA ASN A 153 -3.37 -14.95 26.53
C ASN A 153 -4.71 -14.71 27.24
N ASP A 154 -4.84 -13.57 27.92
CA ASP A 154 -6.09 -13.19 28.60
C ASP A 154 -7.16 -12.70 27.60
N LEU A 155 -6.72 -12.12 26.48
CA LEU A 155 -7.61 -11.62 25.42
C LEU A 155 -8.11 -12.74 24.49
N LEU A 156 -7.42 -13.88 24.43
CA LEU A 156 -7.82 -15.08 23.70
C LEU A 156 -8.96 -15.87 24.39
N ASN A 157 -9.65 -15.28 25.36
CA ASN A 157 -10.85 -15.86 25.93
C ASN A 157 -12.02 -15.79 24.94
N GLU A 158 -12.79 -16.88 24.84
CA GLU A 158 -14.00 -16.91 24.01
C GLU A 158 -15.06 -15.93 24.57
N PRO A 159 -15.82 -15.24 23.69
CA PRO A 159 -16.89 -14.36 24.11
C PRO A 159 -18.01 -15.16 24.78
N VAL A 160 -18.61 -14.55 25.82
CA VAL A 160 -19.62 -15.18 26.70
C VAL A 160 -20.81 -15.75 25.90
N SER A 161 -21.25 -15.05 24.85
CA SER A 161 -22.35 -15.51 23.99
C SER A 161 -22.05 -16.84 23.28
N VAL A 162 -20.82 -17.04 22.82
CA VAL A 162 -20.39 -18.28 22.16
C VAL A 162 -20.23 -19.41 23.17
N MET A 163 -19.74 -19.08 24.38
CA MET A 163 -19.66 -20.05 25.48
C MET A 163 -21.05 -20.54 25.91
N GLU A 164 -22.01 -19.63 26.06
CA GLU A 164 -23.40 -19.94 26.40
C GLU A 164 -24.07 -20.79 25.32
N GLU A 165 -23.93 -20.40 24.05
CA GLU A 165 -24.50 -21.15 22.94
C GLU A 165 -23.88 -22.54 22.81
N ARG A 166 -22.56 -22.67 22.99
CA ARG A 166 -21.89 -23.98 23.05
C ARG A 166 -22.44 -24.83 24.19
N LYS A 167 -22.65 -24.25 25.37
CA LYS A 167 -23.20 -24.96 26.52
C LYS A 167 -24.61 -25.48 26.22
N ARG A 168 -25.47 -24.64 25.65
CA ARG A 168 -26.86 -24.98 25.26
C ARG A 168 -26.92 -26.10 24.22
N LEU A 169 -26.12 -25.99 23.15
CA LEU A 169 -26.04 -27.02 22.11
C LEU A 169 -25.46 -28.34 22.65
N SER A 170 -24.46 -28.27 23.53
CA SER A 170 -23.87 -29.45 24.17
C SER A 170 -24.87 -30.18 25.06
N GLU A 171 -25.64 -29.44 25.86
CA GLU A 171 -26.71 -30.00 26.69
C GLU A 171 -27.79 -30.66 25.83
N THR A 172 -28.22 -29.99 24.75
CA THR A 172 -29.23 -30.52 23.81
C THR A 172 -28.72 -31.79 23.12
N SER A 173 -27.48 -31.78 22.62
CA SER A 173 -26.83 -32.95 22.02
C SER A 173 -26.74 -34.12 22.99
N ARG A 174 -26.43 -33.85 24.27
CA ARG A 174 -26.40 -34.88 25.33
C ARG A 174 -27.78 -35.49 25.57
N VAL A 175 -28.84 -34.68 25.61
CA VAL A 175 -30.23 -35.16 25.76
C VAL A 175 -30.63 -36.01 24.55
N LEU A 176 -30.37 -35.54 23.34
CA LEU A 176 -30.67 -36.27 22.10
C LEU A 176 -29.94 -37.61 22.02
N LYS A 177 -28.66 -37.66 22.39
CA LYS A 177 -27.90 -38.93 22.46
C LYS A 177 -28.46 -39.91 23.49
N LYS A 178 -28.96 -39.42 24.64
CA LYS A 178 -29.62 -40.26 25.64
C LYS A 178 -30.96 -40.79 25.13
N ALA A 179 -31.77 -39.95 24.49
CA ALA A 179 -33.04 -40.36 23.89
C ALA A 179 -32.83 -41.42 22.79
N LEU A 180 -31.84 -41.21 21.91
CA LEU A 180 -31.48 -42.19 20.88
C LEU A 180 -31.08 -43.56 21.49
N LYS A 181 -30.26 -43.56 22.55
CA LYS A 181 -29.88 -44.79 23.25
C LYS A 181 -31.05 -45.48 23.95
N ALA A 182 -32.05 -44.72 24.40
CA ALA A 182 -33.26 -45.27 24.98
C ALA A 182 -34.12 -45.95 23.90
N ILE A 183 -34.31 -45.30 22.75
CA ILE A 183 -35.05 -45.86 21.60
C ILE A 183 -34.36 -47.12 21.05
N GLN A 184 -33.03 -47.16 20.98
CA GLN A 184 -32.30 -48.36 20.54
C GLN A 184 -32.34 -49.53 21.55
N ARG A 185 -32.81 -49.29 22.79
CA ARG A 185 -32.91 -50.30 23.84
C ARG A 185 -34.28 -50.94 23.96
N ASP A 186 -35.33 -50.33 23.40
CA ASP A 186 -36.67 -50.93 23.35
C ASP A 186 -36.82 -51.71 22.02
N PRO A 187 -37.07 -53.03 22.05
CA PRO A 187 -37.30 -53.87 20.87
C PRO A 187 -38.67 -53.65 20.21
#